data_AF-A0A2V7U8G0-F1
#
_entry.id   AF-A0A2V7U8G0-F1
#
_cell.length_a   1.000
_cell.length_b   1.000
_cell.length_c   1.000
_cell.angle_alpha   90.00
_cell.angle_beta   90.00
_cell.angle_gamma   90.00
#
_symmetry.space_group_name_H-M   'P 1'
#
loop_
_entity.id
_entity.type
_entity.pdbx_description
1 polymer ?
#
loop_
_entity_poly.entity_id
_entity_poly.type
_entity_poly.pdbx_seq_one_letter_code
_entity_poly.pdbx_strand_id
1 'polypeptide(L)'
;MVVLRALRGRRLFWLAGLLLVVVGAPFLLWGRAVLRPLGTLTRSALSPVLPAPPAATPPPVALDTVQRQVQGLSGLLAEAEAGTLFPDAPDRVLVTVDQGLVQRLLTALTPSDHVVADRYHVVVTGARVLFEDGFALVRLDGRASLSGVAESDVFADLAVVGGLELPSEQEKPEVLNARIHVLGVEARQVSVGGRSRSAEELVEELGRTKLEDFASLASSLEIPVRQQYQITIPAVGPGGPVRIAAATLPLRLALRSVRAFHGKLWITMGASVGDAAAPPSSPGPPAAATPGPDLRGLSPDEQLLRLGQEHRRLRERFESLIAKEALVKQTERVGGDLVASVRASLVKQVAQETIRHYFDRVTLDLSGIEVTESGKVGADTFLGRVNAGEWTVDLNLHHVRGLLRARAPQIELEAGEQVDLHVPVMLEEGQGTAAIRFAWEASGLAKIVCKSFQTRQEISGRVKPEEYPVSGRFLLAAVNDSLAATPRFDPAFRVKVELTPESWAKVRSALESQDDITRCGIALDPDKLFAQLQERVGKGFVIHLPRKLLRTVTLPPAVAPAVNVEGRRVGVTVTRNALRITPDGLWYGVGIRADISGAPRPGAIAAPPP
;
A
#
# COMPACT_ATOMS: atom_id res chain seq x y z
N MET A 1 18.24 -3.55 -52.45
CA MET A 1 17.12 -4.07 -53.28
C MET A 1 15.86 -4.09 -52.44
N VAL A 2 14.69 -3.85 -53.04
CA VAL A 2 13.39 -3.79 -52.35
C VAL A 2 12.38 -4.62 -53.13
N VAL A 3 11.70 -5.55 -52.46
CA VAL A 3 10.44 -6.14 -52.93
C VAL A 3 9.49 -6.31 -51.75
N LEU A 4 8.63 -5.30 -51.52
CA LEU A 4 7.37 -5.54 -50.83
C LEU A 4 6.46 -6.35 -51.75
N ARG A 5 5.69 -7.29 -51.19
CA ARG A 5 4.44 -7.76 -51.80
C ARG A 5 3.28 -7.46 -50.86
N ALA A 6 2.57 -6.37 -51.17
CA ALA A 6 1.24 -6.07 -50.64
C ALA A 6 0.17 -6.57 -51.62
N LEU A 7 -1.10 -6.18 -51.38
CA LEU A 7 -2.33 -6.50 -52.13
C LEU A 7 -2.95 -7.87 -51.79
N ARG A 8 -4.27 -8.01 -51.62
CA ARG A 8 -5.35 -7.01 -51.44
C ARG A 8 -6.59 -7.68 -50.83
N GLY A 9 -7.28 -7.00 -49.92
CA GLY A 9 -8.61 -7.37 -49.42
C GLY A 9 -9.19 -6.24 -48.58
N ARG A 10 -10.02 -5.36 -49.18
CA ARG A 10 -10.40 -4.07 -48.55
C ARG A 10 -11.74 -3.54 -49.07
N ARG A 11 -12.51 -2.93 -48.15
CA ARG A 11 -13.72 -2.06 -48.34
C ARG A 11 -15.07 -2.79 -48.45
N LEU A 12 -16.23 -2.14 -48.19
CA LEU A 12 -16.53 -0.79 -47.63
C LEU A 12 -16.99 -0.97 -46.14
N PHE A 13 -17.62 -0.09 -45.33
CA PHE A 13 -18.14 1.32 -45.26
C PHE A 13 -18.03 1.69 -43.71
N TRP A 14 -17.92 2.89 -43.11
CA TRP A 14 -18.22 4.32 -43.39
C TRP A 14 -19.75 4.64 -43.39
N LEU A 15 -20.34 5.59 -42.65
CA LEU A 15 -19.94 6.76 -41.81
C LEU A 15 -20.85 6.81 -40.54
N ALA A 16 -20.60 7.47 -39.38
CA ALA A 16 -19.96 8.75 -38.96
C ALA A 16 -20.92 9.98 -38.89
N GLY A 17 -20.70 10.85 -37.89
CA GLY A 17 -21.54 12.03 -37.52
C GLY A 17 -22.28 11.81 -36.18
N LEU A 18 -22.06 12.51 -35.05
CA LEU A 18 -21.71 13.92 -34.73
C LEU A 18 -22.93 14.87 -34.78
N LEU A 19 -23.42 15.27 -33.60
CA LEU A 19 -24.32 16.42 -33.41
C LEU A 19 -24.19 16.95 -31.96
N LEU A 20 -24.38 18.27 -31.79
CA LEU A 20 -24.17 19.05 -30.56
C LEU A 20 -25.22 20.19 -30.57
N VAL A 21 -25.49 20.81 -29.40
CA VAL A 21 -26.25 22.06 -29.17
C VAL A 21 -27.74 21.90 -28.72
N VAL A 22 -27.93 22.09 -27.40
CA VAL A 22 -28.92 22.96 -26.70
C VAL A 22 -30.38 23.04 -27.19
N VAL A 23 -31.34 22.77 -26.28
CA VAL A 23 -32.44 23.68 -25.81
C VAL A 23 -33.27 22.96 -24.72
N GLY A 24 -33.79 23.68 -23.72
CA GLY A 24 -34.94 23.22 -22.91
C GLY A 24 -34.77 23.10 -21.38
N ALA A 25 -35.05 24.19 -20.65
CA ALA A 25 -35.46 24.20 -19.24
C ALA A 25 -36.86 24.90 -19.17
N PRO A 26 -37.51 25.22 -18.02
CA PRO A 26 -37.17 24.98 -16.61
C PRO A 26 -38.37 24.54 -15.69
N PHE A 27 -38.10 24.34 -14.39
CA PHE A 27 -39.02 24.59 -13.24
C PHE A 27 -38.10 25.06 -12.07
N LEU A 28 -38.25 26.19 -11.37
CA LEU A 28 -39.39 26.72 -10.59
C LEU A 28 -39.77 25.80 -9.40
N LEU A 29 -39.96 26.26 -8.15
CA LEU A 29 -39.64 27.53 -7.46
C LEU A 29 -39.93 27.30 -5.95
N TRP A 30 -39.13 27.85 -5.01
CA TRP A 30 -39.46 28.26 -3.61
C TRP A 30 -38.15 28.45 -2.82
N GLY A 31 -37.99 29.42 -1.90
CA GLY A 31 -38.89 30.51 -1.51
C GLY A 31 -38.10 31.70 -0.92
N ARG A 32 -38.71 32.90 -0.88
CA ARG A 32 -38.12 34.14 -0.34
C ARG A 32 -38.57 34.42 1.10
N ALA A 33 -37.68 35.00 1.90
CA ALA A 33 -37.84 36.17 2.81
C ALA A 33 -36.87 36.02 4.01
N VAL A 34 -36.17 37.02 4.52
CA VAL A 34 -36.60 38.36 4.97
C VAL A 34 -35.39 39.31 4.94
N LEU A 35 -35.57 40.53 4.43
CA LEU A 35 -34.66 41.65 4.69
C LEU A 35 -35.26 42.54 5.79
N ARG A 36 -34.44 43.01 6.72
CA ARG A 36 -34.78 44.10 7.66
C ARG A 36 -33.69 45.17 7.62
N PRO A 37 -34.03 46.44 7.31
CA PRO A 37 -33.10 47.55 7.42
C PRO A 37 -33.14 48.18 8.82
N LEU A 38 -31.95 48.41 9.38
CA LEU A 38 -31.61 49.29 10.51
C LEU A 38 -30.10 49.56 10.36
N GLY A 39 -29.55 50.72 10.66
CA GLY A 39 -30.14 51.98 11.11
C GLY A 39 -28.96 52.90 11.45
N THR A 40 -28.95 54.14 10.96
CA THR A 40 -27.80 55.05 11.14
C THR A 40 -27.63 55.46 12.60
N LEU A 41 -26.37 55.55 13.06
CA LEU A 41 -25.86 56.76 13.72
C LEU A 41 -24.34 56.74 13.88
N THR A 42 -23.79 57.90 14.25
CA THR A 42 -22.37 58.22 14.25
C THR A 42 -21.73 58.10 15.64
N ARG A 43 -20.41 57.87 15.69
CA ARG A 43 -19.45 58.75 16.41
C ARG A 43 -18.00 58.33 16.15
N SER A 44 -17.24 59.22 15.54
CA SER A 44 -15.78 59.14 15.51
C SER A 44 -15.24 59.57 16.87
N ALA A 45 -14.68 58.65 17.64
CA ALA A 45 -13.93 58.96 18.85
C ALA A 45 -12.43 59.08 18.49
N LEU A 46 -11.85 60.26 18.74
CA LEU A 46 -10.41 60.46 18.62
C LEU A 46 -9.73 59.83 19.84
N SER A 47 -9.20 58.60 19.68
CA SER A 47 -8.30 58.04 20.68
C SER A 47 -7.00 58.85 20.71
N PRO A 48 -6.49 59.27 21.89
CA PRO A 48 -5.19 59.89 21.98
C PRO A 48 -4.11 58.87 21.58
N VAL A 49 -3.17 59.28 20.74
CA VAL A 49 -1.99 58.47 20.40
C VAL A 49 -1.08 58.45 21.62
N LEU A 50 -1.22 57.40 22.44
CA LEU A 50 -0.15 57.01 23.35
C LEU A 50 1.10 56.70 22.52
N PRO A 51 2.31 57.09 22.98
CA PRO A 51 3.52 56.63 22.33
C PRO A 51 3.52 55.09 22.37
N ALA A 52 3.84 54.46 21.25
CA ALA A 52 4.02 53.01 21.23
C ALA A 52 5.07 52.64 22.30
N PRO A 53 4.86 51.57 23.09
CA PRO A 53 5.91 51.07 23.97
C PRO A 53 7.15 50.78 23.13
N PRO A 54 8.38 50.97 23.67
CA PRO A 54 9.59 50.63 22.93
C PRO A 54 9.48 49.19 22.44
N ALA A 55 9.77 48.97 21.16
CA ALA A 55 9.61 47.66 20.54
C ALA A 55 10.38 46.62 21.37
N ALA A 56 9.65 45.70 21.99
CA ALA A 56 10.26 44.67 22.82
C ALA A 56 11.14 43.81 21.93
N THR A 57 12.45 43.79 22.21
CA THR A 57 13.45 43.05 21.43
C THR A 57 12.95 41.61 21.21
N PRO A 58 12.88 41.12 19.96
CA PRO A 58 12.28 39.82 19.69
C PRO A 58 13.00 38.73 20.50
N PRO A 59 12.26 37.81 21.15
CA PRO A 59 12.89 36.77 21.97
C PRO A 59 13.80 35.91 21.09
N PRO A 60 15.01 35.54 21.56
CA PRO A 60 16.05 34.92 20.72
C PRO A 60 15.56 33.65 20.01
N VAL A 61 14.73 32.87 20.71
CA VAL A 61 14.05 31.66 20.21
C VAL A 61 13.31 31.89 18.88
N ALA A 62 12.77 33.10 18.63
CA ALA A 62 12.10 33.42 17.37
C ALA A 62 13.09 33.51 16.19
N LEU A 63 14.27 34.09 16.40
CA LEU A 63 15.30 34.22 15.36
C LEU A 63 15.91 32.84 15.03
N ASP A 64 16.23 32.05 16.05
CA ASP A 64 16.73 30.68 15.88
C ASP A 64 15.72 29.77 15.16
N THR A 65 14.43 29.91 15.47
CA THR A 65 13.36 29.15 14.81
C THR A 65 13.27 29.49 13.32
N VAL A 66 13.21 30.77 12.95
CA VAL A 66 13.13 31.18 11.54
C VAL A 66 14.42 30.83 10.79
N GLN A 67 15.59 30.93 11.43
CA GLN A 67 16.86 30.51 10.82
C GLN A 67 16.86 29.00 10.50
N ARG A 68 16.36 28.15 11.40
CA ARG A 68 16.21 26.71 11.11
C ARG A 68 15.18 26.42 10.01
N GLN A 69 14.07 27.16 9.94
CA GLN A 69 13.10 27.03 8.84
C GLN A 69 13.72 27.40 7.49
N VAL A 70 14.52 28.48 7.42
CA VAL A 70 15.26 28.87 6.20
C VAL A 70 16.27 27.78 5.79
N GLN A 71 16.97 27.16 6.75
CA GLN A 71 17.90 26.05 6.49
C GLN A 71 17.20 24.78 6.01
N GLY A 72 16.14 24.33 6.70
CA GLY A 72 15.36 23.14 6.33
C GLY A 72 14.73 23.27 4.95
N LEU A 73 14.11 24.42 4.66
CA LEU A 73 13.47 24.71 3.39
C LEU A 73 14.48 24.86 2.23
N SER A 74 15.68 25.38 2.51
CA SER A 74 16.79 25.36 1.54
C SER A 74 17.25 23.93 1.21
N GLY A 75 17.29 23.04 2.21
CA GLY A 75 17.58 21.61 2.01
C GLY A 75 16.50 20.91 1.19
N LEU A 76 15.22 21.09 1.54
CA LEU A 76 14.10 20.55 0.75
C LEU A 76 14.10 21.05 -0.69
N LEU A 77 14.41 22.33 -0.91
CA LEU A 77 14.50 22.91 -2.24
C LEU A 77 15.65 22.30 -3.06
N ALA A 78 16.83 22.14 -2.47
CA ALA A 78 17.97 21.50 -3.14
C ALA A 78 17.67 20.03 -3.51
N GLU A 79 17.00 19.28 -2.64
CA GLU A 79 16.58 17.90 -2.94
C GLU A 79 15.44 17.81 -3.96
N ALA A 80 14.54 18.80 -3.99
CA ALA A 80 13.49 18.88 -5.00
C ALA A 80 14.07 19.22 -6.39
N GLU A 81 15.01 20.17 -6.47
CA GLU A 81 15.68 20.55 -7.71
C GLU A 81 16.64 19.45 -8.21
N ALA A 82 17.20 18.62 -7.31
CA ALA A 82 17.98 17.43 -7.66
C ALA A 82 17.14 16.17 -7.95
N GLY A 83 15.81 16.19 -7.73
CA GLY A 83 14.95 15.01 -7.86
C GLY A 83 15.16 13.94 -6.78
N THR A 84 15.94 14.22 -5.73
CA THR A 84 16.24 13.30 -4.62
C THR A 84 15.24 13.38 -3.45
N LEU A 85 14.30 14.32 -3.50
CA LEU A 85 13.22 14.44 -2.52
C LEU A 85 12.39 13.15 -2.42
N PHE A 86 12.03 12.55 -3.55
CA PHE A 86 11.34 11.27 -3.61
C PHE A 86 12.08 10.33 -4.58
N PRO A 87 13.18 9.68 -4.12
CA PRO A 87 14.09 8.97 -5.00
C PRO A 87 13.41 7.73 -5.58
N ASP A 88 13.39 7.60 -6.91
CA ASP A 88 12.77 6.46 -7.60
C ASP A 88 13.66 5.20 -7.59
N ALA A 89 14.06 4.79 -6.38
CA ALA A 89 14.71 3.52 -6.15
C ALA A 89 13.64 2.43 -5.89
N PRO A 90 13.79 1.24 -6.48
CA PRO A 90 12.73 0.21 -6.47
C PRO A 90 12.50 -0.43 -5.10
N ASP A 91 13.39 -0.20 -4.13
CA ASP A 91 13.31 -0.66 -2.75
C ASP A 91 12.51 0.28 -1.83
N ARG A 92 11.98 1.41 -2.31
CA ARG A 92 11.47 2.47 -1.43
C ARG A 92 9.99 2.30 -1.05
N VAL A 93 9.74 2.48 0.24
CA VAL A 93 8.44 2.78 0.83
C VAL A 93 8.49 4.21 1.38
N LEU A 94 7.51 5.04 1.04
CA LEU A 94 7.32 6.35 1.66
C LEU A 94 6.11 6.27 2.58
N VAL A 95 6.33 6.57 3.87
CA VAL A 95 5.26 6.69 4.87
C VAL A 95 5.08 8.17 5.21
N THR A 96 3.86 8.69 5.19
CA THR A 96 3.56 10.02 5.72
C THR A 96 2.82 9.93 7.04
N VAL A 97 3.28 10.66 8.05
CA VAL A 97 2.61 10.83 9.35
C VAL A 97 1.97 12.21 9.39
N ASP A 98 0.69 12.29 9.70
CA ASP A 98 -0.01 13.56 9.84
C ASP A 98 0.36 14.28 11.15
N GLN A 99 0.56 15.61 11.07
CA GLN A 99 0.77 16.47 12.22
C GLN A 99 -0.33 16.30 13.27
N GLY A 100 -1.59 16.11 12.84
CA GLY A 100 -2.72 15.85 13.71
C GLY A 100 -2.57 14.57 14.54
N LEU A 101 -1.86 13.54 14.07
CA LEU A 101 -1.61 12.32 14.86
C LEU A 101 -0.59 12.59 15.96
N VAL A 102 0.54 13.20 15.60
CA VAL A 102 1.63 13.52 16.54
C VAL A 102 1.17 14.54 17.59
N GLN A 103 0.38 15.52 17.16
CA GLN A 103 -0.35 16.44 18.04
C GLN A 103 -1.22 15.70 19.07
N ARG A 104 -2.03 14.72 18.65
CA ARG A 104 -2.87 13.94 19.57
C ARG A 104 -2.05 13.07 20.52
N LEU A 105 -0.93 12.50 20.07
CA LEU A 105 -0.04 11.70 20.91
C LEU A 105 0.65 12.54 21.99
N LEU A 106 1.06 13.78 21.71
CA LEU A 106 1.64 14.68 22.72
C LEU A 106 0.55 15.31 23.62
N THR A 107 -0.61 15.70 23.09
CA THR A 107 -1.74 16.17 23.93
C THR A 107 -2.28 15.06 24.85
N ALA A 108 -2.09 13.79 24.50
CA ALA A 108 -2.42 12.66 25.39
C ALA A 108 -1.47 12.54 26.61
N LEU A 109 -0.34 13.24 26.62
CA LEU A 109 0.50 13.36 27.81
C LEU A 109 0.02 14.47 28.74
N THR A 110 -0.47 15.58 28.21
CA THR A 110 -0.75 16.79 28.99
C THR A 110 -2.00 16.64 29.89
N PRO A 111 -1.94 17.05 31.18
CA PRO A 111 -0.77 17.60 31.86
C PRO A 111 0.27 16.52 32.23
N SER A 112 1.56 16.83 32.06
CA SER A 112 2.68 16.03 32.59
C SER A 112 3.59 16.87 33.50
N ASP A 113 4.22 16.20 34.46
CA ASP A 113 4.92 16.78 35.61
C ASP A 113 6.40 16.37 35.54
N HIS A 114 7.30 17.35 35.65
CA HIS A 114 8.74 17.18 35.47
C HIS A 114 9.52 17.98 36.51
N VAL A 115 10.68 17.46 36.91
CA VAL A 115 11.69 18.22 37.65
C VAL A 115 12.83 18.59 36.71
N VAL A 116 13.24 19.86 36.74
CA VAL A 116 14.34 20.42 35.95
C VAL A 116 15.43 20.91 36.90
N ALA A 117 16.68 20.53 36.61
CA ALA A 117 17.88 20.90 37.37
C ALA A 117 17.79 20.63 38.90
N ASP A 118 16.99 19.65 39.34
CA ASP A 118 16.65 19.37 40.75
C ASP A 118 16.09 20.57 41.55
N ARG A 119 15.65 21.63 40.87
CA ARG A 119 15.28 22.92 41.48
C ARG A 119 13.94 23.49 41.03
N TYR A 120 13.50 23.17 39.81
CA TYR A 120 12.24 23.68 39.27
C TYR A 120 11.25 22.55 39.05
N HIS A 121 10.02 22.75 39.53
CA HIS A 121 8.87 21.91 39.25
C HIS A 121 8.15 22.47 38.02
N VAL A 122 8.10 21.70 36.94
CA VAL A 122 7.58 22.12 35.63
C VAL A 122 6.40 21.27 35.23
N VAL A 123 5.21 21.88 35.20
CA VAL A 123 3.97 21.25 34.73
C VAL A 123 3.73 21.67 33.28
N VAL A 124 3.89 20.72 32.35
CA VAL A 124 3.54 20.92 30.94
C VAL A 124 2.03 20.80 30.79
N THR A 125 1.36 21.89 30.41
CA THR A 125 -0.11 21.99 30.34
C THR A 125 -0.66 21.87 28.92
N GLY A 126 0.17 22.11 27.91
CA GLY A 126 -0.20 21.98 26.50
C GLY A 126 0.99 21.60 25.62
N ALA A 127 0.69 20.96 24.48
CA ALA A 127 1.67 20.65 23.44
C ALA A 127 1.13 21.11 22.09
N ARG A 128 2.00 21.58 21.20
CA ARG A 128 1.69 21.98 19.82
C ARG A 128 2.75 21.44 18.88
N VAL A 129 2.32 21.01 17.68
CA VAL A 129 3.20 20.46 16.64
C VAL A 129 2.96 21.20 15.34
N LEU A 130 4.02 21.51 14.59
CA LEU A 130 3.98 22.11 13.25
C LEU A 130 5.01 21.44 12.34
N PHE A 131 4.55 20.86 11.22
CA PHE A 131 5.38 20.15 10.25
C PHE A 131 5.50 20.95 8.95
N GLU A 132 6.39 21.95 8.93
CA GLU A 132 6.57 22.88 7.82
C GLU A 132 8.04 23.23 7.56
N ASP A 133 8.37 23.67 6.35
CA ASP A 133 9.67 24.25 6.00
C ASP A 133 10.90 23.34 6.25
N GLY A 134 10.72 22.03 6.11
CA GLY A 134 11.75 21.04 6.40
C GLY A 134 11.94 20.75 7.88
N PHE A 135 11.18 21.40 8.77
CA PHE A 135 11.39 21.33 10.20
C PHE A 135 10.14 20.86 10.97
N ALA A 136 10.33 19.89 11.85
CA ALA A 136 9.27 19.32 12.68
C ALA A 136 9.24 20.03 14.05
N LEU A 137 8.68 21.23 14.09
CA LEU A 137 8.62 22.07 15.28
C LEU A 137 7.66 21.47 16.31
N VAL A 138 8.13 21.36 17.56
CA VAL A 138 7.30 21.06 18.73
C VAL A 138 7.41 22.23 19.71
N ARG A 139 6.28 22.63 20.28
CA ARG A 139 6.20 23.63 21.36
C ARG A 139 5.43 23.04 22.53
N LEU A 140 6.04 23.01 23.70
CA LEU A 140 5.42 22.63 24.96
C LEU A 140 5.09 23.92 25.74
N ASP A 141 3.81 24.14 26.01
CA ASP A 141 3.31 25.22 26.86
C ASP A 141 3.14 24.65 28.29
N GLY A 142 3.60 25.36 29.32
CA GLY A 142 3.57 24.89 30.70
C GLY A 142 3.79 25.99 31.73
N ARG A 143 4.04 25.59 32.98
CA ARG A 143 4.43 26.49 34.08
C ARG A 143 5.61 25.92 34.83
N ALA A 144 6.50 26.80 35.30
CA ALA A 144 7.59 26.48 36.20
C ALA A 144 7.36 27.14 37.56
N SER A 145 7.65 26.41 38.64
CA SER A 145 7.70 26.90 40.02
C SER A 145 8.95 26.38 40.71
N LEU A 146 9.30 26.91 41.89
CA LEU A 146 10.44 26.42 42.67
C LEU A 146 10.05 25.14 43.42
N SER A 147 10.86 24.08 43.30
CA SER A 147 10.59 22.79 43.95
C SER A 147 10.46 22.95 45.48
N GLY A 148 9.29 22.59 46.01
CA GLY A 148 8.96 22.75 47.44
C GLY A 148 8.20 24.04 47.80
N VAL A 149 7.98 24.94 46.84
CA VAL A 149 7.05 26.07 46.94
C VAL A 149 5.72 25.68 46.25
N ALA A 150 4.59 26.21 46.70
CA ALA A 150 3.30 25.96 46.05
C ALA A 150 3.16 26.79 44.75
N GLU A 151 2.59 26.20 43.69
CA GLU A 151 2.30 26.88 42.40
C GLU A 151 1.42 28.13 42.60
N SER A 152 0.62 28.20 43.66
CA SER A 152 -0.19 29.36 44.04
C SER A 152 0.61 30.62 44.39
N ASP A 153 1.88 30.46 44.77
CA ASP A 153 2.65 31.49 45.47
C ASP A 153 3.66 32.18 44.56
N VAL A 154 4.37 31.41 43.72
CA VAL A 154 5.29 31.90 42.68
C VAL A 154 5.32 30.90 41.52
N PHE A 155 5.00 31.36 40.31
CA PHE A 155 5.19 30.62 39.07
C PHE A 155 5.63 31.53 37.92
N ALA A 156 6.14 30.94 36.85
CA ALA A 156 6.35 31.57 35.56
C ALA A 156 5.69 30.69 34.47
N ASP A 157 5.04 31.32 33.47
CA ASP A 157 4.57 30.59 32.29
C ASP A 157 5.79 30.24 31.42
N LEU A 158 5.86 29.01 30.94
CA LEU A 158 7.01 28.46 30.23
C LEU A 158 6.59 27.99 28.83
N ALA A 159 7.33 28.40 27.81
CA ALA A 159 7.20 27.85 26.45
C ALA A 159 8.54 27.25 26.01
N VAL A 160 8.61 25.92 25.97
CA VAL A 160 9.78 25.17 25.50
C VAL A 160 9.60 24.85 24.03
N VAL A 161 10.59 25.19 23.20
CA VAL A 161 10.59 24.97 21.76
C VAL A 161 11.62 23.91 21.42
N GLY A 162 11.24 22.91 20.63
CA GLY A 162 12.08 21.79 20.23
C GLY A 162 11.85 21.34 18.78
N GLY A 163 12.76 20.50 18.28
CA GLY A 163 12.62 19.79 17.01
C GLY A 163 12.35 18.30 17.23
N LEU A 164 11.39 17.73 16.50
CA LEU A 164 11.15 16.29 16.50
C LEU A 164 12.07 15.59 15.49
N GLU A 165 13.02 14.80 15.98
CA GLU A 165 13.97 14.05 15.16
C GLU A 165 13.75 12.54 15.31
N LEU A 166 13.96 11.77 14.24
CA LEU A 166 13.88 10.31 14.24
C LEU A 166 15.30 9.76 14.02
N PRO A 167 15.92 9.11 15.02
CA PRO A 167 17.24 8.49 14.86
C PRO A 167 17.28 7.48 13.71
N SER A 168 18.36 7.47 12.93
CA SER A 168 18.52 6.56 11.79
C SER A 168 18.60 5.09 12.20
N GLU A 169 19.17 4.82 13.38
CA GLU A 169 19.11 3.52 14.05
C GLU A 169 17.85 3.45 14.92
N GLN A 170 17.13 2.33 14.84
CA GLN A 170 15.81 2.17 15.43
C GLN A 170 15.75 0.90 16.26
N GLU A 171 15.64 1.08 17.59
CA GLU A 171 15.73 0.00 18.59
C GLU A 171 14.55 -0.98 18.54
N LYS A 172 13.36 -0.52 18.12
CA LYS A 172 12.10 -1.28 18.21
C LYS A 172 11.51 -1.55 16.82
N PRO A 173 11.24 -2.82 16.44
CA PRO A 173 10.76 -3.15 15.10
C PRO A 173 9.27 -2.85 14.87
N GLU A 174 8.52 -2.51 15.92
CA GLU A 174 7.06 -2.30 15.85
C GLU A 174 6.64 -0.83 15.77
N VAL A 175 7.54 0.10 16.06
CA VAL A 175 7.26 1.55 16.15
C VAL A 175 8.44 2.33 15.60
N LEU A 176 8.24 3.58 15.20
CA LEU A 176 9.34 4.52 14.99
C LEU A 176 9.55 5.32 16.28
N ASN A 177 10.76 5.24 16.86
CA ASN A 177 11.18 6.12 17.94
C ASN A 177 11.53 7.49 17.36
N ALA A 178 10.95 8.52 17.97
CA ALA A 178 11.25 9.92 17.75
C ALA A 178 11.63 10.58 19.09
N ARG A 179 12.47 11.61 19.03
CA ARG A 179 12.98 12.36 20.19
C ARG A 179 12.78 13.85 19.95
N ILE A 180 12.32 14.57 20.97
CA ILE A 180 12.24 16.04 20.93
C ILE A 180 13.59 16.59 21.37
N HIS A 181 14.27 17.36 20.53
CA HIS A 181 15.50 18.06 20.89
C HIS A 181 15.18 19.52 21.23
N VAL A 182 15.38 19.92 22.49
CA VAL A 182 15.13 21.31 22.94
C VAL A 182 16.06 22.27 22.19
N LEU A 183 15.46 23.31 21.61
CA LEU A 183 16.15 24.37 20.88
C LEU A 183 16.22 25.67 21.67
N GLY A 184 15.21 25.96 22.47
CA GLY A 184 15.12 27.20 23.23
C GLY A 184 13.98 27.17 24.24
N VAL A 185 14.07 28.03 25.23
CA VAL A 185 13.10 28.17 26.32
C VAL A 185 12.72 29.64 26.44
N GLU A 186 11.42 29.93 26.40
CA GLU A 186 10.87 31.26 26.62
C GLU A 186 10.08 31.26 27.94
N ALA A 187 10.66 31.83 28.99
CA ALA A 187 9.97 32.07 30.26
C ALA A 187 9.25 33.44 30.21
N ARG A 188 7.98 33.47 30.63
CA ARG A 188 7.14 34.68 30.67
C ARG A 188 6.59 34.89 32.08
N GLN A 189 6.67 36.13 32.55
CA GLN A 189 6.18 36.50 33.88
C GLN A 189 4.65 36.55 33.89
N VAL A 190 4.03 35.78 34.79
CA VAL A 190 2.64 35.92 35.22
C VAL A 190 2.66 35.92 36.75
N SER A 191 1.93 36.84 37.38
CA SER A 191 1.96 37.00 38.83
C SER A 191 0.59 36.78 39.49
N VAL A 192 0.63 36.06 40.60
CA VAL A 192 -0.46 35.91 41.57
C VAL A 192 0.16 36.20 42.95
N GLY A 193 -0.62 36.65 43.94
CA GLY A 193 -0.13 36.81 45.31
C GLY A 193 0.81 38.01 45.61
N GLY A 194 1.02 38.92 44.66
CA GLY A 194 1.59 40.25 44.94
C GLY A 194 3.10 40.34 45.23
N ARG A 195 3.90 39.31 44.91
CA ARG A 195 5.37 39.30 45.06
C ARG A 195 6.07 39.24 43.69
N SER A 196 6.16 40.37 42.99
CA SER A 196 6.70 40.38 41.61
C SER A 196 8.16 39.95 41.52
N ARG A 197 9.01 40.42 42.45
CA ARG A 197 10.48 40.18 42.44
C ARG A 197 10.86 38.70 42.39
N SER A 198 10.21 37.84 43.15
CA SER A 198 10.54 36.40 43.14
C SER A 198 10.10 35.69 41.85
N ALA A 199 9.15 36.27 41.09
CA ALA A 199 8.84 35.83 39.74
C ALA A 199 9.81 36.43 38.69
N GLU A 200 10.33 37.65 38.92
CA GLU A 200 11.43 38.24 38.12
C GLU A 200 12.71 37.42 38.26
N GLU A 201 13.11 37.11 39.51
CA GLU A 201 14.23 36.24 39.86
C GLU A 201 14.08 34.83 39.24
N LEU A 202 12.88 34.22 39.33
CA LEU A 202 12.60 32.91 38.72
C LEU A 202 12.73 32.94 37.18
N VAL A 203 12.23 33.99 36.51
CA VAL A 203 12.37 34.14 35.05
C VAL A 203 13.83 34.35 34.64
N GLU A 204 14.59 35.13 35.42
CA GLU A 204 16.03 35.36 35.19
C GLU A 204 16.87 34.09 35.42
N GLU A 205 16.55 33.28 36.44
CA GLU A 205 17.20 31.99 36.68
C GLU A 205 16.83 30.92 35.64
N LEU A 206 15.56 30.82 35.22
CA LEU A 206 15.14 29.92 34.14
C LEU A 206 15.81 30.30 32.81
N GLY A 207 15.96 31.59 32.52
CA GLY A 207 16.68 32.10 31.34
C GLY A 207 18.21 31.88 31.39
N ARG A 208 18.78 31.58 32.56
CA ARG A 208 20.20 31.20 32.75
C ARG A 208 20.43 29.69 32.83
N THR A 209 19.39 28.91 33.07
CA THR A 209 19.44 27.44 33.16
C THR A 209 19.77 26.86 31.78
N LYS A 210 20.57 25.80 31.70
CA LYS A 210 21.05 25.30 30.40
C LYS A 210 19.94 24.57 29.66
N LEU A 211 19.98 24.62 28.32
CA LEU A 211 19.13 23.77 27.48
C LEU A 211 19.35 22.27 27.73
N GLU A 212 20.54 21.88 28.19
CA GLU A 212 20.87 20.53 28.67
C GLU A 212 20.01 20.11 29.87
N ASP A 213 19.73 21.02 30.81
CA ASP A 213 18.97 20.73 32.02
C ASP A 213 17.48 20.54 31.71
N PHE A 214 16.96 21.26 30.71
CA PHE A 214 15.61 21.10 30.16
C PHE A 214 15.45 19.82 29.31
N ALA A 215 16.50 19.01 29.11
CA ALA A 215 16.39 17.73 28.41
C ALA A 215 15.60 16.65 29.19
N SER A 216 15.17 16.90 30.42
CA SER A 216 14.11 16.07 31.04
C SER A 216 12.75 16.25 30.35
N LEU A 217 12.48 17.44 29.78
CA LEU A 217 11.29 17.75 28.98
C LEU A 217 11.39 17.25 27.52
N ALA A 218 12.52 16.64 27.14
CA ALA A 218 12.77 16.08 25.82
C ALA A 218 12.11 14.70 25.66
N SER A 219 10.78 14.68 25.58
CA SER A 219 9.99 13.45 25.51
C SER A 219 10.49 12.47 24.43
N SER A 220 10.56 11.19 24.78
CA SER A 220 10.58 10.12 23.78
C SER A 220 9.15 9.80 23.34
N LEU A 221 8.95 9.76 22.01
CA LEU A 221 7.67 9.53 21.36
C LEU A 221 7.79 8.32 20.44
N GLU A 222 6.93 7.32 20.62
CA GLU A 222 6.76 6.25 19.64
C GLU A 222 5.62 6.57 18.67
N ILE A 223 5.93 6.61 17.38
CA ILE A 223 4.98 6.74 16.29
C ILE A 223 4.58 5.32 15.83
N PRO A 224 3.28 5.00 15.63
CA PRO A 224 2.80 3.63 15.41
C PRO A 224 3.04 3.09 13.98
N VAL A 225 4.25 3.23 13.46
CA VAL A 225 4.66 2.71 12.14
C VAL A 225 5.55 1.48 12.37
N ARG A 226 5.11 0.30 11.91
CA ARG A 226 5.90 -0.93 12.04
C ARG A 226 7.01 -0.97 11.00
N GLN A 227 8.16 -1.50 11.40
CA GLN A 227 9.38 -1.59 10.58
C GLN A 227 9.69 -3.03 10.15
N GLN A 228 9.11 -4.03 10.83
CA GLN A 228 9.23 -5.43 10.42
C GLN A 228 7.84 -6.07 10.27
N TYR A 229 7.70 -6.84 9.20
CA TYR A 229 6.47 -7.51 8.80
C TYR A 229 6.78 -8.97 8.45
N GLN A 230 5.80 -9.84 8.68
CA GLN A 230 5.87 -11.26 8.36
C GLN A 230 4.62 -11.63 7.56
N ILE A 231 4.80 -11.84 6.26
CA ILE A 231 3.72 -12.23 5.35
C ILE A 231 3.59 -13.76 5.43
N THR A 232 2.58 -14.24 6.16
CA THR A 232 2.33 -15.67 6.38
C THR A 232 1.24 -16.16 5.45
N ILE A 233 1.54 -17.19 4.67
CA ILE A 233 0.64 -17.78 3.67
C ILE A 233 0.32 -19.23 4.09
N PRO A 234 -0.96 -19.58 4.32
CA PRO A 234 -1.31 -20.88 4.86
C PRO A 234 -1.09 -22.01 3.84
N ALA A 235 -0.76 -23.20 4.36
CA ALA A 235 -0.70 -24.43 3.58
C ALA A 235 -2.07 -24.75 2.93
N VAL A 236 -2.02 -25.37 1.74
CA VAL A 236 -3.21 -25.81 0.99
C VAL A 236 -3.27 -27.33 0.96
N GLY A 237 -4.47 -27.86 1.19
CA GLY A 237 -4.85 -29.24 0.93
C GLY A 237 -4.02 -30.34 1.60
N PRO A 238 -3.79 -30.34 2.94
CA PRO A 238 -3.13 -31.47 3.61
C PRO A 238 -3.84 -32.82 3.38
N GLY A 239 -5.16 -32.80 3.15
CA GLY A 239 -5.96 -33.92 2.62
C GLY A 239 -6.76 -33.53 1.38
N GLY A 240 -6.19 -32.70 0.51
CA GLY A 240 -6.84 -32.20 -0.71
C GLY A 240 -6.07 -32.57 -1.99
N PRO A 241 -6.68 -32.36 -3.18
CA PRO A 241 -6.12 -32.78 -4.46
C PRO A 241 -4.97 -31.88 -4.99
N VAL A 242 -4.60 -30.86 -4.23
CA VAL A 242 -3.46 -29.99 -4.47
C VAL A 242 -2.83 -29.70 -3.11
N ARG A 243 -1.51 -29.93 -2.99
CA ARG A 243 -0.77 -29.77 -1.75
C ARG A 243 0.30 -28.70 -1.93
N ILE A 244 0.24 -27.67 -1.08
CA ILE A 244 1.17 -26.55 -1.05
C ILE A 244 1.60 -26.34 0.40
N ALA A 245 2.90 -26.21 0.66
CA ALA A 245 3.42 -25.91 1.99
C ALA A 245 2.97 -24.52 2.47
N ALA A 246 3.02 -24.28 3.78
CA ALA A 246 2.92 -22.91 4.28
C ALA A 246 4.23 -22.17 3.95
N ALA A 247 4.13 -20.90 3.56
CA ALA A 247 5.28 -20.04 3.32
C ALA A 247 5.21 -18.79 4.21
N THR A 248 6.37 -18.28 4.58
CA THR A 248 6.50 -17.12 5.47
C THR A 248 7.59 -16.22 4.93
N LEU A 249 7.22 -15.02 4.49
CA LEU A 249 8.15 -14.05 3.89
C LEU A 249 8.38 -12.87 4.85
N PRO A 250 9.58 -12.70 5.42
CA PRO A 250 9.92 -11.50 6.16
C PRO A 250 10.09 -10.30 5.21
N LEU A 251 9.62 -9.15 5.66
CA LEU A 251 9.80 -7.85 5.02
C LEU A 251 10.29 -6.87 6.09
N ARG A 252 11.49 -6.30 5.89
CA ARG A 252 12.11 -5.33 6.82
C ARG A 252 12.25 -3.98 6.13
N LEU A 253 11.77 -2.92 6.77
CA LEU A 253 11.95 -1.53 6.38
C LEU A 253 13.01 -0.89 7.28
N ALA A 254 13.97 -0.19 6.69
CA ALA A 254 14.97 0.60 7.42
C ALA A 254 14.82 2.09 7.06
N LEU A 255 14.89 2.97 8.07
CA LEU A 255 14.79 4.42 7.89
C LEU A 255 15.91 4.98 6.97
N ARG A 256 15.60 6.02 6.18
CA ARG A 256 16.53 6.62 5.20
C ARG A 256 16.61 8.13 5.28
N SER A 257 15.46 8.80 5.36
CA SER A 257 15.35 10.24 5.51
C SER A 257 13.98 10.61 6.05
N VAL A 258 13.90 11.74 6.74
CA VAL A 258 12.68 12.30 7.32
C VAL A 258 12.63 13.78 6.98
N ARG A 259 11.46 14.26 6.58
CA ARG A 259 11.23 15.64 6.11
C ARG A 259 9.87 16.13 6.61
N ALA A 260 9.74 17.40 6.96
CA ALA A 260 8.47 17.96 7.45
C ALA A 260 7.98 19.09 6.53
N PHE A 261 6.81 18.91 5.92
CA PHE A 261 6.10 19.96 5.15
C PHE A 261 4.64 19.57 4.89
N HIS A 262 3.79 20.59 4.67
CA HIS A 262 2.35 20.43 4.40
C HIS A 262 1.60 19.68 5.51
N GLY A 263 1.91 20.03 6.77
CA GLY A 263 1.37 19.37 7.95
C GLY A 263 1.71 17.88 8.05
N LYS A 264 2.76 17.40 7.37
CA LYS A 264 3.11 15.98 7.29
C LYS A 264 4.61 15.72 7.47
N LEU A 265 4.91 14.62 8.14
CA LEU A 265 6.24 14.05 8.28
C LEU A 265 6.41 12.97 7.21
N TRP A 266 7.22 13.25 6.20
CA TRP A 266 7.50 12.40 5.04
C TRP A 266 8.71 11.53 5.33
N ILE A 267 8.47 10.25 5.61
CA ILE A 267 9.44 9.26 6.08
C ILE A 267 9.79 8.31 4.93
N THR A 268 11.00 8.43 4.39
CA THR A 268 11.50 7.49 3.37
C THR A 268 12.13 6.29 4.05
N MET A 269 11.70 5.08 3.67
CA MET A 269 12.24 3.81 4.15
C MET A 269 12.73 2.96 2.97
N GLY A 270 13.82 2.23 3.17
CA GLY A 270 14.33 1.23 2.22
C GLY A 270 13.94 -0.17 2.69
N ALA A 271 13.26 -0.92 1.83
CA ALA A 271 12.76 -2.26 2.09
C ALA A 271 13.78 -3.35 1.74
N SER A 272 13.69 -4.46 2.45
CA SER A 272 14.41 -5.71 2.17
C SER A 272 13.45 -6.88 2.36
N VAL A 273 13.51 -7.84 1.44
CA VAL A 273 12.51 -8.91 1.25
C VAL A 273 13.21 -10.26 1.36
N GLY A 274 12.67 -11.17 2.18
CA GLY A 274 13.33 -12.44 2.50
C GLY A 274 14.56 -12.25 3.38
N ASP A 275 15.51 -13.20 3.32
CA ASP A 275 16.76 -13.17 4.09
C ASP A 275 17.83 -12.23 3.52
N ALA A 276 17.47 -11.40 2.52
CA ALA A 276 18.35 -10.37 1.99
C ALA A 276 18.81 -9.42 3.10
N ALA A 277 20.13 -9.21 3.20
CA ALA A 277 20.69 -8.23 4.12
C ALA A 277 20.09 -6.85 3.83
N ALA A 278 19.70 -6.13 4.89
CA ALA A 278 19.15 -4.79 4.74
C ALA A 278 20.19 -3.89 4.04
N PRO A 279 19.84 -3.17 2.96
CA PRO A 279 20.81 -2.33 2.26
C PRO A 279 21.39 -1.29 3.21
N PRO A 280 22.70 -0.99 3.15
CA PRO A 280 23.39 -0.22 4.19
C PRO A 280 22.70 1.12 4.48
N SER A 281 22.44 1.40 5.75
CA SER A 281 21.76 2.61 6.23
C SER A 281 22.68 3.83 6.26
N SER A 282 23.36 4.09 5.15
CA SER A 282 24.02 5.37 4.91
C SER A 282 22.95 6.43 4.63
N PRO A 283 22.71 7.41 5.50
CA PRO A 283 22.08 8.65 5.05
C PRO A 283 22.97 9.26 3.97
N GLY A 284 22.37 9.86 2.93
CA GLY A 284 23.13 10.73 2.05
C GLY A 284 23.71 11.89 2.89
N PRO A 285 24.94 12.39 2.59
CA PRO A 285 25.40 13.60 3.24
C PRO A 285 24.36 14.71 3.00
N PRO A 286 23.99 15.50 4.02
CA PRO A 286 22.99 16.54 3.85
C PRO A 286 23.42 17.46 2.71
N ALA A 287 22.51 17.72 1.77
CA ALA A 287 22.80 18.51 0.58
C ALA A 287 23.45 19.84 1.01
N ALA A 288 24.65 20.13 0.48
CA ALA A 288 25.51 21.19 0.98
C ALA A 288 24.74 22.51 1.05
N ALA A 289 24.46 22.97 2.27
CA ALA A 289 23.50 24.03 2.50
C ALA A 289 23.90 25.30 1.73
N THR A 290 23.01 25.77 0.85
CA THR A 290 23.17 27.03 0.13
C THR A 290 23.52 28.13 1.14
N PRO A 291 24.57 28.93 0.91
CA PRO A 291 24.96 29.99 1.83
C PRO A 291 23.77 30.89 2.15
N GLY A 292 23.40 30.96 3.43
CA GLY A 292 22.29 31.79 3.90
C GLY A 292 22.55 33.28 3.66
N PRO A 293 21.51 34.13 3.78
CA PRO A 293 21.69 35.58 3.68
C PRO A 293 22.70 36.05 4.74
N ASP A 294 23.65 36.92 4.36
CA ASP A 294 24.63 37.43 5.33
C ASP A 294 23.93 38.33 6.36
N LEU A 295 23.99 37.95 7.63
CA LEU A 295 23.33 38.64 8.75
C LEU A 295 24.29 39.54 9.55
N ARG A 296 25.59 39.54 9.21
CA ARG A 296 26.63 40.27 9.97
C ARG A 296 26.35 41.78 9.97
N GLY A 297 26.42 42.38 11.16
CA GLY A 297 26.28 43.82 11.36
C GLY A 297 24.84 44.35 11.34
N LEU A 298 23.83 43.49 11.11
CA LEU A 298 22.42 43.85 11.23
C LEU A 298 21.93 43.76 12.68
N SER A 299 20.98 44.61 13.07
CA SER A 299 20.25 44.48 14.34
C SER A 299 19.31 43.25 14.33
N PRO A 300 18.88 42.72 15.50
CA PRO A 300 18.01 41.54 15.56
C PRO A 300 16.72 41.66 14.73
N ASP A 301 16.10 42.84 14.72
CA ASP A 301 14.89 43.10 13.93
C ASP A 301 15.18 43.07 12.41
N GLU A 302 16.28 43.65 11.96
CA GLU A 302 16.72 43.60 10.56
C GLU A 302 17.08 42.18 10.12
N GLN A 303 17.72 41.39 11.00
CA GLN A 303 18.01 39.98 10.76
C GLN A 303 16.71 39.17 10.60
N LEU A 304 15.74 39.35 11.51
CA LEU A 304 14.46 38.65 11.50
C LEU A 304 13.61 39.05 10.27
N LEU A 305 13.60 40.34 9.90
CA LEU A 305 12.97 40.82 8.67
C LEU A 305 13.62 40.22 7.41
N ARG A 306 14.96 40.14 7.35
CA ARG A 306 15.70 39.59 6.20
C ARG A 306 15.52 38.08 6.08
N LEU A 307 15.58 37.35 7.19
CA LEU A 307 15.26 35.91 7.25
C LEU A 307 13.81 35.65 6.82
N GLY A 308 12.85 36.45 7.29
CA GLY A 308 11.44 36.34 6.92
C GLY A 308 11.17 36.66 5.43
N GLN A 309 11.98 37.50 4.78
CA GLN A 309 11.91 37.72 3.33
C GLN A 309 12.43 36.51 2.55
N GLU A 310 13.60 35.97 2.90
CA GLU A 310 14.18 34.82 2.22
C GLU A 310 13.35 33.54 2.45
N HIS A 311 12.79 33.35 3.65
CA HIS A 311 11.84 32.28 3.97
C HIS A 311 10.66 32.25 3.00
N ARG A 312 9.94 33.37 2.81
CA ARG A 312 8.80 33.45 1.87
C ARG A 312 9.23 33.14 0.43
N ARG A 313 10.35 33.69 -0.02
CA ARG A 313 10.91 33.46 -1.36
C ARG A 313 11.26 31.98 -1.61
N LEU A 314 11.87 31.32 -0.62
CA LEU A 314 12.16 29.89 -0.68
C LEU A 314 10.87 29.06 -0.65
N ARG A 315 9.86 29.48 0.14
CA ARG A 315 8.56 28.80 0.24
C ARG A 315 7.83 28.83 -1.10
N GLU A 316 7.62 30.02 -1.68
CA GLU A 316 6.98 30.19 -2.99
C GLU A 316 7.64 29.33 -4.07
N ARG A 317 8.97 29.24 -4.07
CA ARG A 317 9.74 28.41 -5.01
C ARG A 317 9.56 26.91 -4.74
N PHE A 318 9.63 26.46 -3.50
CA PHE A 318 9.41 25.06 -3.12
C PHE A 318 7.97 24.59 -3.44
N GLU A 319 6.96 25.39 -3.09
CA GLU A 319 5.55 25.15 -3.45
C GLU A 319 5.39 25.00 -4.97
N SER A 320 6.08 25.82 -5.78
CA SER A 320 6.02 25.72 -7.25
C SER A 320 6.60 24.43 -7.85
N LEU A 321 7.39 23.67 -7.07
CA LEU A 321 7.90 22.35 -7.42
C LEU A 321 6.97 21.25 -6.89
N ILE A 322 6.61 21.30 -5.60
CA ILE A 322 5.70 20.33 -4.96
C ILE A 322 4.32 20.31 -5.63
N ALA A 323 3.80 21.47 -6.07
CA ALA A 323 2.56 21.57 -6.83
C ALA A 323 2.59 20.83 -8.19
N LYS A 324 3.74 20.32 -8.63
CA LYS A 324 3.88 19.44 -9.81
C LYS A 324 3.97 17.97 -9.42
N GLU A 325 4.59 17.64 -8.28
CA GLU A 325 4.85 16.28 -7.80
C GLU A 325 3.58 15.40 -7.81
N ALA A 326 3.70 14.20 -8.37
CA ALA A 326 2.62 13.24 -8.49
C ALA A 326 2.40 12.46 -7.18
N LEU A 327 3.48 12.10 -6.48
CA LEU A 327 3.45 11.28 -5.28
C LEU A 327 2.69 11.96 -4.14
N VAL A 328 2.95 13.26 -3.92
CA VAL A 328 2.25 14.11 -2.95
C VAL A 328 0.73 14.08 -3.22
N LYS A 329 0.33 14.38 -4.46
CA LYS A 329 -1.08 14.41 -4.90
C LYS A 329 -1.80 13.06 -4.80
N GLN A 330 -1.11 11.93 -4.92
CA GLN A 330 -1.73 10.62 -4.72
C GLN A 330 -1.92 10.33 -3.22
N THR A 331 -0.95 10.69 -2.37
CA THR A 331 -1.02 10.56 -0.92
C THR A 331 -2.17 11.38 -0.32
N GLU A 332 -2.33 12.65 -0.74
CA GLU A 332 -3.43 13.53 -0.33
C GLU A 332 -4.82 12.95 -0.66
N ARG A 333 -4.97 12.31 -1.83
CA ARG A 333 -6.24 11.72 -2.29
C ARG A 333 -6.70 10.50 -1.49
N VAL A 334 -5.78 9.80 -0.85
CA VAL A 334 -6.12 8.65 0.01
C VAL A 334 -6.45 9.12 1.41
N GLY A 335 -5.64 10.03 1.95
CA GLY A 335 -5.82 10.60 3.28
C GLY A 335 -5.66 9.59 4.42
N GLY A 336 -5.75 10.10 5.65
CA GLY A 336 -5.45 9.34 6.87
C GLY A 336 -4.40 10.02 7.73
N ASP A 337 -4.24 9.51 8.94
CA ASP A 337 -3.24 9.93 9.92
C ASP A 337 -1.87 9.28 9.65
N LEU A 338 -1.88 8.08 9.07
CA LEU A 338 -0.75 7.46 8.38
C LEU A 338 -1.15 7.17 6.93
N VAL A 339 -0.23 7.36 5.99
CA VAL A 339 -0.36 6.81 4.63
C VAL A 339 0.94 6.16 4.22
N ALA A 340 0.91 4.86 3.93
CA ALA A 340 2.03 4.13 3.35
C ALA A 340 1.89 4.08 1.83
N SER A 341 2.97 4.37 1.10
CA SER A 341 3.03 4.33 -0.36
C SER A 341 4.18 3.43 -0.82
N VAL A 342 3.88 2.50 -1.71
CA VAL A 342 4.74 1.39 -2.12
C VAL A 342 4.85 1.39 -3.64
N ARG A 343 6.06 1.58 -4.19
CA ARG A 343 6.28 1.58 -5.65
C ARG A 343 5.87 0.24 -6.25
N ALA A 344 5.34 0.24 -7.47
CA ALA A 344 4.94 -0.97 -8.18
C ALA A 344 6.08 -2.00 -8.30
N SER A 345 7.33 -1.54 -8.43
CA SER A 345 8.54 -2.37 -8.42
C SER A 345 8.68 -3.20 -7.14
N LEU A 346 8.49 -2.61 -5.96
CA LEU A 346 8.54 -3.31 -4.68
C LEU A 346 7.35 -4.28 -4.52
N VAL A 347 6.15 -3.90 -4.96
CA VAL A 347 4.98 -4.82 -4.99
C VAL A 347 5.28 -6.04 -5.85
N LYS A 348 5.86 -5.84 -7.04
CA LYS A 348 6.28 -6.91 -7.96
C LYS A 348 7.37 -7.78 -7.33
N GLN A 349 8.37 -7.20 -6.67
CA GLN A 349 9.43 -7.95 -5.97
C GLN A 349 8.88 -8.83 -4.83
N VAL A 350 8.03 -8.27 -3.97
CA VAL A 350 7.39 -9.02 -2.87
C VAL A 350 6.51 -10.15 -3.41
N ALA A 351 5.74 -9.92 -4.47
CA ALA A 351 4.91 -10.94 -5.10
C ALA A 351 5.74 -12.01 -5.84
N GLN A 352 6.82 -11.65 -6.52
CA GLN A 352 7.76 -12.58 -7.15
C GLN A 352 8.41 -13.50 -6.11
N GLU A 353 8.92 -12.93 -5.02
CA GLU A 353 9.56 -13.69 -3.95
C GLU A 353 8.56 -14.58 -3.20
N THR A 354 7.35 -14.05 -2.94
CA THR A 354 6.21 -14.82 -2.42
C THR A 354 5.91 -16.05 -3.29
N ILE A 355 5.79 -15.85 -4.60
CA ILE A 355 5.45 -16.92 -5.55
C ILE A 355 6.59 -17.93 -5.66
N ARG A 356 7.84 -17.47 -5.64
CA ARG A 356 9.04 -18.32 -5.67
C ARG A 356 9.10 -19.28 -4.48
N HIS A 357 8.78 -18.83 -3.27
CA HIS A 357 8.79 -19.69 -2.07
C HIS A 357 7.51 -20.52 -1.91
N TYR A 358 6.33 -19.93 -2.16
CA TYR A 358 5.06 -20.61 -1.92
C TYR A 358 4.73 -21.66 -2.97
N PHE A 359 5.14 -21.46 -4.24
CA PHE A 359 4.87 -22.39 -5.34
C PHE A 359 6.13 -23.16 -5.81
N ASP A 360 7.15 -23.30 -4.96
CA ASP A 360 8.19 -24.33 -5.14
C ASP A 360 7.58 -25.70 -4.76
N ARG A 361 7.66 -26.69 -5.67
CA ARG A 361 7.25 -28.09 -5.44
C ARG A 361 5.78 -28.29 -5.04
N VAL A 362 4.85 -27.65 -5.74
CA VAL A 362 3.42 -27.93 -5.60
C VAL A 362 3.12 -29.35 -6.07
N THR A 363 2.49 -30.16 -5.22
CA THR A 363 2.05 -31.51 -5.61
C THR A 363 0.59 -31.48 -6.02
N LEU A 364 0.31 -31.89 -7.27
CA LEU A 364 -1.03 -32.25 -7.73
C LEU A 364 -1.31 -33.73 -7.44
N ASP A 365 -2.52 -34.03 -6.99
CA ASP A 365 -3.02 -35.36 -6.66
C ASP A 365 -4.52 -35.43 -7.03
N LEU A 366 -4.80 -35.48 -8.33
CA LEU A 366 -6.14 -35.35 -8.89
C LEU A 366 -6.77 -36.73 -9.12
N SER A 367 -8.05 -36.88 -8.78
CA SER A 367 -8.81 -38.13 -8.96
C SER A 367 -10.28 -37.86 -9.28
N GLY A 368 -10.91 -38.75 -10.06
CA GLY A 368 -12.33 -38.66 -10.41
C GLY A 368 -12.70 -37.49 -11.32
N ILE A 369 -11.76 -37.00 -12.15
CA ILE A 369 -12.05 -35.95 -13.13
C ILE A 369 -12.59 -36.61 -14.39
N GLU A 370 -13.80 -36.22 -14.81
CA GLU A 370 -14.38 -36.62 -16.09
C GLU A 370 -14.22 -35.51 -17.13
N VAL A 371 -13.77 -35.89 -18.33
CA VAL A 371 -13.64 -34.99 -19.50
C VAL A 371 -14.35 -35.65 -20.68
N THR A 372 -15.41 -35.01 -21.17
CA THR A 372 -16.14 -35.42 -22.37
C THR A 372 -15.72 -34.56 -23.56
N GLU A 373 -15.25 -35.19 -24.63
CA GLU A 373 -15.04 -34.56 -25.96
C GLU A 373 -15.92 -35.29 -26.98
N SER A 374 -16.41 -34.57 -28.00
CA SER A 374 -17.23 -35.16 -29.07
C SER A 374 -16.96 -34.52 -30.43
N GLY A 375 -17.32 -35.24 -31.49
CA GLY A 375 -17.10 -34.80 -32.86
C GLY A 375 -17.97 -35.53 -33.89
N LYS A 376 -18.05 -34.97 -35.09
CA LYS A 376 -18.83 -35.52 -36.22
C LYS A 376 -17.88 -35.95 -37.33
N VAL A 377 -18.10 -37.13 -37.92
CA VAL A 377 -17.25 -37.68 -38.98
C VAL A 377 -18.00 -37.63 -40.31
N GLY A 378 -17.49 -36.80 -41.23
CA GLY A 378 -17.96 -36.77 -42.61
C GLY A 378 -17.32 -37.87 -43.46
N ALA A 379 -18.15 -38.64 -44.16
CA ALA A 379 -17.74 -39.53 -45.24
C ALA A 379 -18.01 -38.86 -46.59
N ASP A 380 -17.09 -39.03 -47.54
CA ASP A 380 -17.22 -38.52 -48.89
C ASP A 380 -17.84 -39.60 -49.79
N THR A 381 -18.99 -39.30 -50.40
CA THR A 381 -19.77 -40.25 -51.21
C THR A 381 -20.01 -39.70 -52.61
N PHE A 382 -20.56 -40.53 -53.51
CA PHE A 382 -20.96 -40.12 -54.86
C PHE A 382 -22.09 -39.07 -54.88
N LEU A 383 -22.75 -38.81 -53.75
CA LEU A 383 -23.73 -37.74 -53.55
C LEU A 383 -23.15 -36.51 -52.81
N GLY A 384 -21.84 -36.47 -52.58
CA GLY A 384 -21.15 -35.46 -51.78
C GLY A 384 -20.80 -35.92 -50.36
N ARG A 385 -20.38 -34.97 -49.52
CA ARG A 385 -19.99 -35.22 -48.13
C ARG A 385 -21.23 -35.33 -47.24
N VAL A 386 -21.39 -36.47 -46.57
CA VAL A 386 -22.49 -36.76 -45.65
C VAL A 386 -21.97 -37.09 -44.25
N ASN A 387 -22.75 -36.81 -43.20
CA ASN A 387 -22.39 -37.19 -41.83
C ASN A 387 -22.57 -38.70 -41.65
N ALA A 388 -21.47 -39.42 -41.41
CA ALA A 388 -21.49 -40.87 -41.19
C ALA A 388 -21.87 -41.22 -39.74
N GLY A 389 -21.50 -40.36 -38.80
CA GLY A 389 -21.85 -40.52 -37.39
C GLY A 389 -21.17 -39.51 -36.49
N GLU A 390 -21.52 -39.58 -35.22
CA GLU A 390 -20.99 -38.74 -34.15
C GLU A 390 -20.30 -39.62 -33.13
N TRP A 391 -19.11 -39.21 -32.66
CA TRP A 391 -18.35 -39.89 -31.62
C TRP A 391 -18.33 -39.06 -30.35
N THR A 392 -18.29 -39.76 -29.21
CA THR A 392 -18.11 -39.18 -27.88
C THR A 392 -17.03 -39.97 -27.14
N VAL A 393 -16.13 -39.27 -26.48
CA VAL A 393 -15.07 -39.82 -25.64
C VAL A 393 -15.23 -39.26 -24.23
N ASP A 394 -15.59 -40.11 -23.27
CA ASP A 394 -15.58 -39.79 -21.85
C ASP A 394 -14.30 -40.34 -21.22
N LEU A 395 -13.35 -39.46 -20.92
CA LEU A 395 -12.12 -39.78 -20.19
C LEU A 395 -12.37 -39.59 -18.69
N ASN A 396 -12.43 -40.68 -17.91
CA ASN A 396 -12.45 -40.64 -16.45
C ASN A 396 -11.02 -40.84 -15.92
N LEU A 397 -10.39 -39.76 -15.45
CA LEU A 397 -9.06 -39.74 -14.85
C LEU A 397 -9.15 -40.30 -13.41
N HIS A 398 -8.67 -41.52 -13.22
CA HIS A 398 -8.76 -42.22 -11.93
C HIS A 398 -7.75 -41.64 -10.91
N HIS A 399 -6.50 -41.45 -11.34
CA HIS A 399 -5.45 -40.85 -10.53
C HIS A 399 -4.44 -40.15 -11.47
N VAL A 400 -4.19 -38.86 -11.25
CA VAL A 400 -3.14 -38.07 -11.92
C VAL A 400 -2.33 -37.38 -10.85
N ARG A 401 -1.05 -37.73 -10.76
CA ARG A 401 -0.09 -37.11 -9.82
C ARG A 401 0.95 -36.34 -10.60
N GLY A 402 1.26 -35.12 -10.14
CA GLY A 402 2.29 -34.29 -10.77
C GLY A 402 3.01 -33.38 -9.78
N LEU A 403 4.25 -33.02 -10.14
CA LEU A 403 5.07 -32.06 -9.43
C LEU A 403 5.17 -30.78 -10.29
N LEU A 404 4.60 -29.70 -9.79
CA LEU A 404 4.58 -28.39 -10.41
C LEU A 404 5.56 -27.44 -9.72
N ARG A 405 6.11 -26.51 -10.49
CA ARG A 405 7.01 -25.48 -9.99
C ARG A 405 6.80 -24.14 -10.69
N ALA A 406 6.57 -23.09 -9.92
CA ALA A 406 6.43 -21.74 -10.48
C ALA A 406 7.75 -21.23 -11.07
N ARG A 407 7.62 -20.49 -12.17
CA ARG A 407 8.68 -19.70 -12.81
C ARG A 407 8.49 -18.23 -12.42
N ALA A 408 9.37 -17.34 -12.90
CA ALA A 408 9.25 -15.91 -12.62
C ALA A 408 7.90 -15.35 -13.12
N PRO A 409 7.03 -14.85 -12.23
CA PRO A 409 5.71 -14.36 -12.63
C PRO A 409 5.77 -12.96 -13.25
N GLN A 410 4.85 -12.70 -14.17
CA GLN A 410 4.50 -11.37 -14.65
C GLN A 410 3.36 -10.84 -13.77
N ILE A 411 3.53 -9.62 -13.25
CA ILE A 411 2.62 -8.99 -12.29
C ILE A 411 2.34 -7.57 -12.77
N GLU A 412 1.07 -7.18 -12.83
CA GLU A 412 0.62 -5.87 -13.29
C GLU A 412 -0.37 -5.25 -12.29
N LEU A 413 -0.22 -3.96 -12.03
CA LEU A 413 -1.08 -3.21 -11.11
C LEU A 413 -2.10 -2.45 -11.96
N GLU A 414 -3.36 -2.90 -11.97
CA GLU A 414 -4.44 -2.18 -12.63
C GLU A 414 -4.88 -0.97 -11.76
N ALA A 415 -5.45 0.05 -12.39
CA ALA A 415 -6.01 1.18 -11.65
C ALA A 415 -7.29 0.74 -10.90
N GLY A 416 -7.28 0.83 -9.56
CA GLY A 416 -8.41 0.42 -8.72
C GLY A 416 -7.96 -0.44 -7.53
N GLU A 417 -8.47 -1.68 -7.48
CA GLU A 417 -8.28 -2.66 -6.40
C GLU A 417 -7.75 -4.02 -6.92
N GLN A 418 -7.19 -4.06 -8.14
CA GLN A 418 -6.84 -5.31 -8.83
C GLN A 418 -5.33 -5.38 -9.15
N VAL A 419 -4.73 -6.53 -8.85
CA VAL A 419 -3.37 -6.88 -9.26
C VAL A 419 -3.43 -8.15 -10.10
N ASP A 420 -3.14 -8.01 -11.40
CA ASP A 420 -3.14 -9.11 -12.35
C ASP A 420 -1.83 -9.89 -12.28
N LEU A 421 -1.94 -11.20 -12.46
CA LEU A 421 -0.87 -12.16 -12.25
C LEU A 421 -0.90 -13.26 -13.32
N HIS A 422 0.21 -13.40 -14.02
CA HIS A 422 0.48 -14.50 -14.94
C HIS A 422 1.72 -15.27 -14.46
N VAL A 423 1.50 -16.47 -13.90
CA VAL A 423 2.56 -17.37 -13.46
C VAL A 423 2.79 -18.45 -14.53
N PRO A 424 3.97 -18.52 -15.17
CA PRO A 424 4.34 -19.72 -15.91
C PRO A 424 4.63 -20.83 -14.91
N VAL A 425 3.97 -21.98 -15.00
CA VAL A 425 4.19 -23.12 -14.11
C VAL A 425 4.77 -24.27 -14.91
N MET A 426 6.01 -24.65 -14.59
CA MET A 426 6.64 -25.83 -15.16
C MET A 426 6.07 -27.08 -14.50
N LEU A 427 5.74 -28.10 -15.29
CA LEU A 427 5.55 -29.45 -14.80
C LEU A 427 6.89 -30.19 -14.84
N GLU A 428 7.48 -30.48 -13.67
CA GLU A 428 8.73 -31.23 -13.56
C GLU A 428 8.48 -32.73 -13.81
N GLU A 429 7.40 -33.28 -13.23
CA GLU A 429 6.97 -34.67 -13.42
C GLU A 429 5.44 -34.78 -13.46
N GLY A 430 4.88 -35.68 -14.25
CA GLY A 430 3.43 -35.96 -14.23
C GLY A 430 3.06 -37.32 -14.84
N GLN A 431 2.28 -38.11 -14.11
CA GLN A 431 1.82 -39.44 -14.52
C GLN A 431 0.38 -39.71 -14.07
N GLY A 432 -0.34 -40.55 -14.81
CA GLY A 432 -1.69 -40.93 -14.40
C GLY A 432 -2.30 -42.11 -15.16
N THR A 433 -3.44 -42.57 -14.63
CA THR A 433 -4.26 -43.65 -15.17
C THR A 433 -5.70 -43.17 -15.37
N ALA A 434 -6.35 -43.70 -16.41
CA ALA A 434 -7.69 -43.30 -16.78
C ALA A 434 -8.46 -44.43 -17.49
N ALA A 435 -9.79 -44.39 -17.39
CA ALA A 435 -10.67 -45.15 -18.27
C ALA A 435 -11.20 -44.24 -19.37
N ILE A 436 -10.90 -44.56 -20.63
CA ILE A 436 -11.61 -44.02 -21.79
C ILE A 436 -12.88 -44.85 -21.99
N ARG A 437 -14.03 -44.20 -22.08
CA ARG A 437 -15.22 -44.74 -22.77
C ARG A 437 -15.31 -44.05 -24.12
N PHE A 438 -15.24 -44.81 -25.20
CA PHE A 438 -15.52 -44.32 -26.56
C PHE A 438 -16.89 -44.83 -26.98
N ALA A 439 -17.75 -43.93 -27.48
CA ALA A 439 -19.06 -44.24 -28.04
C ALA A 439 -19.17 -43.69 -29.47
N TRP A 440 -19.85 -44.44 -30.33
CA TRP A 440 -20.13 -44.07 -31.72
C TRP A 440 -21.63 -44.21 -32.00
N GLU A 441 -22.24 -43.15 -32.54
CA GLU A 441 -23.61 -43.16 -33.05
C GLU A 441 -23.63 -42.92 -34.56
N ALA A 442 -24.02 -43.96 -35.31
CA ALA A 442 -24.13 -43.88 -36.77
C ALA A 442 -25.37 -43.07 -37.19
N SER A 443 -25.20 -42.15 -38.14
CA SER A 443 -26.25 -41.23 -38.60
C SER A 443 -26.72 -41.49 -40.04
N GLY A 444 -28.01 -41.28 -40.29
CA GLY A 444 -28.60 -41.46 -41.62
C GLY A 444 -28.46 -42.89 -42.15
N LEU A 445 -28.11 -43.02 -43.44
CA LEU A 445 -27.93 -44.32 -44.11
C LEU A 445 -26.84 -45.19 -43.46
N ALA A 446 -25.84 -44.58 -42.79
CA ALA A 446 -24.80 -45.33 -42.11
C ALA A 446 -25.38 -46.25 -41.02
N LYS A 447 -26.49 -45.88 -40.38
CA LYS A 447 -27.15 -46.65 -39.30
C LYS A 447 -27.69 -48.04 -39.74
N ILE A 448 -27.78 -48.28 -41.05
CA ILE A 448 -28.19 -49.57 -41.63
C ILE A 448 -27.00 -50.55 -41.70
N VAL A 449 -25.78 -50.02 -41.84
CA VAL A 449 -24.54 -50.80 -42.04
C VAL A 449 -23.69 -50.76 -40.77
N CYS A 450 -23.31 -49.56 -40.34
CA CYS A 450 -22.67 -49.27 -39.06
C CYS A 450 -23.70 -49.27 -37.93
N LYS A 451 -23.58 -50.23 -37.00
CA LYS A 451 -24.28 -50.19 -35.72
C LYS A 451 -23.59 -49.22 -34.76
N SER A 452 -24.37 -48.53 -33.93
CA SER A 452 -23.81 -47.79 -32.80
C SER A 452 -23.10 -48.75 -31.84
N PHE A 453 -21.97 -48.33 -31.27
CA PHE A 453 -21.19 -49.15 -30.33
C PHE A 453 -20.59 -48.31 -29.21
N GLN A 454 -20.22 -48.97 -28.11
CA GLN A 454 -19.49 -48.37 -27.00
C GLN A 454 -18.40 -49.34 -26.52
N THR A 455 -17.21 -48.82 -26.22
CA THR A 455 -16.08 -49.59 -25.70
C THR A 455 -15.43 -48.84 -24.53
N ARG A 456 -14.91 -49.58 -23.55
CA ARG A 456 -14.18 -49.02 -22.40
C ARG A 456 -12.78 -49.62 -22.38
N GLN A 457 -11.76 -48.76 -22.27
CA GLN A 457 -10.35 -49.14 -22.21
C GLN A 457 -9.65 -48.41 -21.07
N GLU A 458 -8.81 -49.12 -20.33
CA GLU A 458 -7.93 -48.53 -19.32
C GLU A 458 -6.57 -48.20 -19.92
N ILE A 459 -6.15 -46.94 -19.74
CA ILE A 459 -4.96 -46.36 -20.32
C ILE A 459 -4.06 -45.75 -19.25
N SER A 460 -2.76 -45.75 -19.54
CA SER A 460 -1.71 -45.09 -18.77
C SER A 460 -1.05 -44.01 -19.62
N GLY A 461 -0.67 -42.90 -18.99
CA GLY A 461 -0.03 -41.78 -19.68
C GLY A 461 0.83 -40.94 -18.75
N ARG A 462 1.67 -40.13 -19.39
CA ARG A 462 2.40 -39.04 -18.73
C ARG A 462 1.74 -37.72 -19.10
N VAL A 463 1.75 -36.77 -18.19
CA VAL A 463 1.43 -35.38 -18.54
C VAL A 463 2.71 -34.76 -19.10
N LYS A 464 2.59 -34.06 -20.23
CA LYS A 464 3.76 -33.59 -20.96
C LYS A 464 4.49 -32.48 -20.18
N PRO A 465 5.83 -32.59 -19.97
CA PRO A 465 6.61 -31.55 -19.30
C PRO A 465 6.76 -30.33 -20.23
N GLU A 466 5.92 -29.33 -20.00
CA GLU A 466 5.94 -28.02 -20.65
C GLU A 466 5.62 -26.94 -19.59
N GLU A 467 5.80 -25.66 -19.94
CA GLU A 467 5.33 -24.55 -19.12
C GLU A 467 3.84 -24.28 -19.42
N TYR A 468 3.00 -24.43 -18.38
CA TYR A 468 1.58 -24.16 -18.43
C TYR A 468 1.30 -22.77 -17.83
N PRO A 469 0.69 -21.83 -18.58
CA PRO A 469 0.37 -20.51 -18.04
C PRO A 469 -0.81 -20.58 -17.07
N VAL A 470 -0.63 -20.03 -15.87
CA VAL A 470 -1.67 -19.87 -14.86
C VAL A 470 -1.95 -18.38 -14.68
N SER A 471 -3.09 -17.93 -15.20
CA SER A 471 -3.54 -16.54 -15.14
C SER A 471 -4.60 -16.34 -14.06
N GLY A 472 -4.54 -15.19 -13.40
CA GLY A 472 -5.55 -14.75 -12.44
C GLY A 472 -5.25 -13.36 -11.93
N ARG A 473 -5.98 -12.95 -10.90
CA ARG A 473 -5.79 -11.65 -10.25
C ARG A 473 -6.09 -11.72 -8.77
N PHE A 474 -5.50 -10.81 -8.00
CA PHE A 474 -5.85 -10.57 -6.60
C PHE A 474 -6.68 -9.30 -6.51
N LEU A 475 -7.85 -9.42 -5.89
CA LEU A 475 -8.61 -8.27 -5.41
C LEU A 475 -8.03 -7.88 -4.05
N LEU A 476 -7.42 -6.69 -3.96
CA LEU A 476 -6.89 -6.15 -2.71
C LEU A 476 -7.95 -5.25 -2.09
N ALA A 477 -8.31 -5.51 -0.83
CA ALA A 477 -9.26 -4.71 -0.08
C ALA A 477 -8.69 -4.33 1.29
N ALA A 478 -8.99 -3.11 1.76
CA ALA A 478 -8.69 -2.70 3.12
C ALA A 478 -9.77 -3.24 4.07
N VAL A 479 -9.38 -4.12 5.01
CA VAL A 479 -10.31 -4.81 5.93
C VAL A 479 -9.82 -4.61 7.35
N ASN A 480 -10.61 -3.90 8.17
CA ASN A 480 -10.25 -3.49 9.52
C ASN A 480 -8.91 -2.70 9.54
N ASP A 481 -7.90 -3.20 10.24
CA ASP A 481 -6.54 -2.66 10.37
C ASP A 481 -5.55 -3.18 9.31
N SER A 482 -6.01 -4.06 8.42
CA SER A 482 -5.19 -4.93 7.59
C SER A 482 -5.54 -4.82 6.09
N LEU A 483 -4.70 -5.42 5.24
CA LEU A 483 -4.97 -5.56 3.79
C LEU A 483 -5.26 -7.02 3.46
N ALA A 484 -6.39 -7.29 2.81
CA ALA A 484 -6.82 -8.63 2.40
C ALA A 484 -6.67 -8.81 0.89
N ALA A 485 -5.83 -9.76 0.48
CA ALA A 485 -5.61 -10.17 -0.90
C ALA A 485 -6.47 -11.39 -1.24
N THR A 486 -7.56 -11.19 -1.99
CA THR A 486 -8.51 -12.26 -2.34
C THR A 486 -8.27 -12.78 -3.76
N PRO A 487 -7.89 -14.06 -3.94
CA PRO A 487 -7.57 -14.64 -5.24
C PRO A 487 -8.79 -14.82 -6.15
N ARG A 488 -8.62 -14.52 -7.44
CA ARG A 488 -9.58 -14.72 -8.54
C ARG A 488 -8.82 -15.27 -9.76
N PHE A 489 -8.75 -16.59 -9.87
CA PHE A 489 -8.08 -17.29 -10.96
C PHE A 489 -9.11 -17.96 -11.86
N ASP A 490 -8.78 -18.14 -13.14
CA ASP A 490 -9.54 -19.06 -13.99
C ASP A 490 -9.28 -20.49 -13.50
N PRO A 491 -10.30 -21.28 -13.14
CA PRO A 491 -10.11 -22.68 -12.81
C PRO A 491 -9.67 -23.53 -14.02
N ALA A 492 -9.90 -23.08 -15.26
CA ALA A 492 -9.65 -23.85 -16.47
C ALA A 492 -8.21 -23.69 -16.98
N PHE A 493 -7.48 -24.82 -17.11
CA PHE A 493 -6.17 -24.84 -17.76
C PHE A 493 -6.02 -26.06 -18.68
N ARG A 494 -5.32 -25.90 -19.81
CA ARG A 494 -5.20 -26.91 -20.88
C ARG A 494 -3.95 -27.75 -20.71
N VAL A 495 -4.13 -29.02 -20.35
CA VAL A 495 -3.07 -29.96 -20.00
C VAL A 495 -2.83 -30.96 -21.14
N LYS A 496 -1.59 -31.07 -21.63
CA LYS A 496 -1.21 -32.00 -22.71
C LYS A 496 -0.81 -33.35 -22.12
N VAL A 497 -1.26 -34.44 -22.75
CA VAL A 497 -1.05 -35.81 -22.26
C VAL A 497 -0.39 -36.64 -23.34
N GLU A 498 0.61 -37.43 -22.96
CA GLU A 498 1.29 -38.40 -23.82
C GLU A 498 0.95 -39.81 -23.30
N LEU A 499 0.08 -40.52 -24.05
CA LEU A 499 -0.28 -41.90 -23.71
C LEU A 499 0.90 -42.84 -23.98
N THR A 500 1.01 -43.91 -23.17
CA THR A 500 2.02 -44.94 -23.39
C THR A 500 1.81 -45.66 -24.72
N PRO A 501 2.87 -46.20 -25.37
CA PRO A 501 2.72 -46.98 -26.60
C PRO A 501 1.76 -48.16 -26.46
N GLU A 502 1.74 -48.80 -25.28
CA GLU A 502 0.79 -49.85 -24.93
C GLU A 502 -0.67 -49.34 -24.92
N SER A 503 -0.91 -48.14 -24.39
CA SER A 503 -2.24 -47.51 -24.40
C SER A 503 -2.69 -47.15 -25.81
N TRP A 504 -1.78 -46.66 -26.66
CA TRP A 504 -2.08 -46.43 -28.08
C TRP A 504 -2.38 -47.75 -28.82
N ALA A 505 -1.66 -48.84 -28.52
CA ALA A 505 -1.95 -50.16 -29.06
C ALA A 505 -3.34 -50.68 -28.63
N LYS A 506 -3.72 -50.49 -27.36
CA LYS A 506 -5.07 -50.82 -26.85
C LYS A 506 -6.16 -50.01 -27.56
N VAL A 507 -5.95 -48.71 -27.76
CA VAL A 507 -6.89 -47.84 -28.51
C VAL A 507 -7.01 -48.27 -29.97
N ARG A 508 -5.88 -48.54 -30.65
CA ARG A 508 -5.88 -49.03 -32.04
C ARG A 508 -6.61 -50.38 -32.16
N SER A 509 -6.26 -51.37 -31.33
CA SER A 509 -6.91 -52.68 -31.32
C SER A 509 -8.41 -52.60 -31.02
N ALA A 510 -8.82 -51.68 -30.14
CA ALA A 510 -10.24 -51.43 -29.87
C ALA A 510 -10.99 -50.84 -31.09
N LEU A 511 -10.34 -50.03 -31.94
CA LEU A 511 -10.91 -49.55 -33.20
C LEU A 511 -10.93 -50.64 -34.28
N GLU A 512 -9.80 -51.33 -34.49
CA GLU A 512 -9.67 -52.45 -35.44
C GLU A 512 -10.68 -53.58 -35.16
N SER A 513 -11.01 -53.83 -33.89
CA SER A 513 -12.04 -54.81 -33.49
C SER A 513 -13.47 -54.49 -33.97
N GLN A 514 -13.71 -53.28 -34.50
CA GLN A 514 -14.98 -52.87 -35.09
C GLN A 514 -14.93 -52.79 -36.63
N ASP A 515 -13.75 -52.95 -37.23
CA ASP A 515 -13.55 -52.96 -38.70
C ASP A 515 -13.79 -54.34 -39.34
N ASP A 516 -14.64 -55.14 -38.70
CA ASP A 516 -15.17 -56.37 -39.28
C ASP A 516 -16.06 -56.02 -40.49
N ILE A 517 -15.96 -56.81 -41.56
CA ILE A 517 -16.73 -56.68 -42.81
C ILE A 517 -18.24 -56.65 -42.54
N THR A 518 -18.69 -57.26 -41.44
CA THR A 518 -20.09 -57.26 -41.01
C THR A 518 -20.53 -56.03 -40.20
N ARG A 519 -19.64 -55.04 -39.98
CA ARG A 519 -19.86 -53.96 -39.00
C ARG A 519 -19.61 -52.52 -39.47
N CYS A 520 -18.53 -52.17 -40.18
CA CYS A 520 -18.32 -50.76 -40.61
C CYS A 520 -17.38 -50.48 -41.80
N GLY A 521 -16.61 -51.44 -42.32
CA GLY A 521 -15.39 -51.23 -43.14
C GLY A 521 -15.48 -50.54 -44.52
N ILE A 522 -16.50 -49.73 -44.78
CA ILE A 522 -16.57 -48.77 -45.90
C ILE A 522 -16.78 -47.31 -45.39
N ALA A 523 -17.29 -47.14 -44.16
CA ALA A 523 -17.73 -45.84 -43.63
C ALA A 523 -16.85 -45.29 -42.48
N LEU A 524 -16.09 -46.14 -41.79
CA LEU A 524 -15.23 -45.76 -40.67
C LEU A 524 -13.78 -46.18 -40.95
N ASP A 525 -12.96 -45.24 -41.43
CA ASP A 525 -11.52 -45.41 -41.61
C ASP A 525 -10.82 -45.38 -40.22
N PRO A 526 -10.26 -46.52 -39.74
CA PRO A 526 -9.73 -46.62 -38.38
C PRO A 526 -8.45 -45.81 -38.20
N ASP A 527 -7.60 -45.69 -39.23
CA ASP A 527 -6.37 -44.91 -39.17
C ASP A 527 -6.65 -43.40 -39.19
N LYS A 528 -7.62 -42.95 -39.97
CA LYS A 528 -8.09 -41.55 -39.98
C LYS A 528 -8.78 -41.16 -38.67
N LEU A 529 -9.48 -42.08 -38.02
CA LEU A 529 -10.03 -41.85 -36.68
C LEU A 529 -8.93 -41.85 -35.61
N PHE A 530 -8.00 -42.82 -35.67
CA PHE A 530 -6.85 -42.91 -34.77
C PHE A 530 -5.96 -41.66 -34.84
N ALA A 531 -5.66 -41.16 -36.05
CA ALA A 531 -4.91 -39.93 -36.27
C ALA A 531 -5.63 -38.70 -35.69
N GLN A 532 -6.97 -38.61 -35.82
CA GLN A 532 -7.76 -37.55 -35.17
C GLN A 532 -7.73 -37.65 -33.65
N LEU A 533 -7.77 -38.86 -33.08
CA LEU A 533 -7.65 -39.06 -31.63
C LEU A 533 -6.24 -38.69 -31.13
N GLN A 534 -5.18 -39.04 -31.87
CA GLN A 534 -3.81 -38.59 -31.58
C GLN A 534 -3.69 -37.06 -31.64
N GLU A 535 -4.25 -36.42 -32.66
CA GLU A 535 -4.25 -34.95 -32.80
C GLU A 535 -5.03 -34.27 -31.65
N ARG A 536 -6.15 -34.86 -31.21
CA ARG A 536 -6.96 -34.37 -30.08
C ARG A 536 -6.24 -34.51 -28.74
N VAL A 537 -5.64 -35.68 -28.47
CA VAL A 537 -4.82 -35.90 -27.27
C VAL A 537 -3.61 -34.95 -27.23
N GLY A 538 -2.95 -34.73 -28.37
CA GLY A 538 -1.85 -33.77 -28.50
C GLY A 538 -2.25 -32.30 -28.30
N LYS A 539 -3.52 -31.94 -28.59
CA LYS A 539 -4.11 -30.63 -28.25
C LYS A 539 -4.43 -30.47 -26.76
N GLY A 540 -4.42 -31.55 -26.00
CA GLY A 540 -4.64 -31.55 -24.54
C GLY A 540 -6.08 -31.30 -24.10
N PHE A 541 -6.34 -31.59 -22.83
CA PHE A 541 -7.66 -31.52 -22.20
C PHE A 541 -7.77 -30.29 -21.29
N VAL A 542 -8.97 -29.70 -21.17
CA VAL A 542 -9.21 -28.59 -20.24
C VAL A 542 -9.59 -29.16 -18.87
N ILE A 543 -8.69 -29.00 -17.90
CA ILE A 543 -8.92 -29.41 -16.51
C ILE A 543 -9.42 -28.21 -15.71
N HIS A 544 -10.44 -28.42 -14.89
CA HIS A 544 -11.00 -27.40 -14.00
C HIS A 544 -10.52 -27.63 -12.56
N LEU A 545 -9.74 -26.68 -12.04
CA LEU A 545 -9.27 -26.68 -10.65
C LEU A 545 -10.41 -26.31 -9.66
N PRO A 546 -10.40 -26.83 -8.42
CA PRO A 546 -11.34 -26.41 -7.40
C PRO A 546 -11.26 -24.90 -7.10
N ARG A 547 -12.39 -24.18 -7.14
CA ARG A 547 -12.46 -22.72 -6.86
C ARG A 547 -12.01 -22.27 -5.45
N LYS A 548 -11.56 -23.20 -4.59
CA LYS A 548 -11.14 -22.96 -3.20
C LYS A 548 -9.67 -23.34 -2.94
N LEU A 549 -8.84 -23.54 -3.98
CA LEU A 549 -7.42 -23.86 -3.79
C LEU A 549 -6.67 -22.75 -3.06
N LEU A 550 -6.69 -21.53 -3.60
CA LEU A 550 -6.08 -20.38 -2.98
C LEU A 550 -7.06 -19.71 -2.01
N ARG A 551 -6.58 -19.37 -0.82
CA ARG A 551 -7.34 -18.66 0.22
C ARG A 551 -7.04 -17.16 0.14
N THR A 552 -7.94 -16.32 0.66
CA THR A 552 -7.61 -14.92 0.94
C THR A 552 -6.43 -14.87 1.92
N VAL A 553 -5.41 -14.08 1.58
CA VAL A 553 -4.25 -13.82 2.44
C VAL A 553 -4.43 -12.46 3.09
N THR A 554 -4.26 -12.38 4.41
CA THR A 554 -4.25 -11.10 5.13
C THR A 554 -2.81 -10.68 5.36
N LEU A 555 -2.43 -9.52 4.83
CA LEU A 555 -1.15 -8.88 5.15
C LEU A 555 -1.24 -8.30 6.58
N PRO A 556 -0.16 -8.39 7.38
CA PRO A 556 -0.14 -7.86 8.75
C PRO A 556 -0.43 -6.35 8.79
N PRO A 557 -1.07 -5.84 9.87
CA PRO A 557 -1.42 -4.43 9.98
C PRO A 557 -0.17 -3.55 9.98
N ALA A 558 -0.25 -2.43 9.27
CA ALA A 558 0.80 -1.40 9.16
C ALA A 558 1.08 -0.66 10.47
N VAL A 559 0.12 -0.73 11.40
CA VAL A 559 0.02 0.14 12.57
C VAL A 559 0.25 -0.67 13.85
N ALA A 560 1.03 -0.14 14.78
CA ALA A 560 1.17 -0.73 16.11
C ALA A 560 -0.13 -0.56 16.93
N PRO A 561 -0.62 -1.58 17.66
CA PRO A 561 -1.86 -1.49 18.45
C PRO A 561 -1.70 -0.67 19.75
N ALA A 562 -0.46 -0.32 20.12
CA ALA A 562 -0.14 0.60 21.19
C ALA A 562 1.23 1.24 20.94
N VAL A 563 1.46 2.40 21.55
CA VAL A 563 2.74 3.12 21.57
C VAL A 563 3.05 3.61 22.98
N ASN A 564 4.33 3.80 23.30
CA ASN A 564 4.78 4.41 24.54
C ASN A 564 5.19 5.87 24.27
N VAL A 565 4.70 6.78 25.10
CA VAL A 565 5.07 8.20 25.07
C VAL A 565 5.37 8.60 26.51
N GLU A 566 6.57 9.11 26.81
CA GLU A 566 7.05 9.31 28.21
C GLU A 566 6.80 8.09 29.13
N GLY A 567 7.00 6.87 28.60
CA GLY A 567 6.73 5.62 29.32
C GLY A 567 5.24 5.28 29.55
N ARG A 568 4.31 6.19 29.23
CA ARG A 568 2.85 5.96 29.31
C ARG A 568 2.39 5.22 28.05
N ARG A 569 1.70 4.10 28.23
CA ARG A 569 1.18 3.28 27.13
C ARG A 569 -0.15 3.83 26.60
N VAL A 570 -0.12 4.34 25.38
CA VAL A 570 -1.28 4.82 24.63
C VAL A 570 -1.76 3.71 23.70
N GLY A 571 -3.04 3.36 23.78
CA GLY A 571 -3.68 2.42 22.85
C GLY A 571 -3.97 3.09 21.50
N VAL A 572 -3.82 2.34 20.41
CA VAL A 572 -3.90 2.86 19.05
C VAL A 572 -4.94 2.06 18.28
N THR A 573 -6.05 2.71 17.91
CA THR A 573 -7.19 2.07 17.25
C THR A 573 -7.35 2.60 15.83
N VAL A 574 -7.36 1.70 14.83
CA VAL A 574 -7.73 2.05 13.46
C VAL A 574 -9.23 2.37 13.39
N THR A 575 -9.56 3.55 12.88
CA THR A 575 -10.94 4.08 12.78
C THR A 575 -11.44 4.20 11.33
N ARG A 576 -10.53 4.30 10.38
CA ARG A 576 -10.77 4.28 8.93
C ARG A 576 -9.56 3.66 8.26
N ASN A 577 -9.80 2.95 7.17
CA ASN A 577 -8.77 2.56 6.22
C ASN A 577 -9.13 3.08 4.82
N ALA A 578 -8.17 3.13 3.91
CA ALA A 578 -8.36 3.51 2.51
C ALA A 578 -7.27 2.85 1.66
N LEU A 579 -7.62 2.39 0.46
CA LEU A 579 -6.69 1.76 -0.48
C LEU A 579 -6.85 2.40 -1.87
N ARG A 580 -5.73 2.56 -2.57
CA ARG A 580 -5.68 3.06 -3.95
C ARG A 580 -4.51 2.40 -4.69
N ILE A 581 -4.79 1.75 -5.81
CA ILE A 581 -3.77 1.19 -6.71
C ILE A 581 -3.73 1.99 -8.01
N THR A 582 -2.52 2.27 -8.50
CA THR A 582 -2.25 2.72 -9.87
C THR A 582 -1.12 1.86 -10.47
N PRO A 583 -0.84 1.94 -11.78
CA PRO A 583 0.31 1.26 -12.39
C PRO A 583 1.66 1.64 -11.76
N ASP A 584 1.74 2.79 -11.07
CA ASP A 584 2.95 3.30 -10.40
C ASP A 584 3.16 2.71 -9.00
N GLY A 585 2.11 2.18 -8.35
CA GLY A 585 2.19 1.67 -7.00
C GLY A 585 0.87 1.54 -6.24
N LEU A 586 0.99 1.33 -4.93
CA LEU A 586 -0.10 1.15 -3.99
C LEU A 586 0.01 2.18 -2.86
N TRP A 587 -1.11 2.83 -2.53
CA TRP A 587 -1.25 3.74 -1.39
C TRP A 587 -2.28 3.17 -0.41
N TYR A 588 -1.88 3.04 0.85
CA TYR A 588 -2.71 2.55 1.96
C TYR A 588 -2.77 3.60 3.07
N GLY A 589 -3.93 4.21 3.25
CA GLY A 589 -4.21 5.23 4.26
C GLY A 589 -4.93 4.65 5.47
N VAL A 590 -4.58 5.14 6.66
CA VAL A 590 -5.13 4.69 7.94
C VAL A 590 -5.43 5.89 8.83
N GLY A 591 -6.69 6.02 9.28
CA GLY A 591 -7.12 6.99 10.28
C GLY A 591 -7.07 6.38 11.67
N ILE A 592 -6.49 7.08 12.64
CA ILE A 592 -6.07 6.53 13.94
C ILE A 592 -6.67 7.32 15.09
N ARG A 593 -7.30 6.62 16.05
CA ARG A 593 -7.57 7.16 17.39
C ARG A 593 -6.47 6.70 18.35
N ALA A 594 -5.98 7.64 19.15
CA ALA A 594 -5.10 7.38 20.27
C ALA A 594 -5.91 7.50 21.57
N ASP A 595 -5.95 6.44 22.37
CA ASP A 595 -6.74 6.34 23.61
C ASP A 595 -5.81 5.94 24.77
N ILE A 596 -5.68 6.78 25.79
CA ILE A 596 -4.81 6.50 26.94
C ILE A 596 -5.42 5.37 27.79
N SER A 597 -4.68 4.28 27.99
CA SER A 597 -5.15 3.20 28.85
C SER A 597 -5.19 3.63 30.31
N GLY A 598 -6.37 3.59 30.94
CA GLY A 598 -6.57 3.96 32.35
C GLY A 598 -6.81 5.44 32.62
N ALA A 599 -6.72 6.33 31.63
CA ALA A 599 -7.27 7.68 31.81
C ALA A 599 -8.79 7.59 31.92
N PRO A 600 -9.45 8.35 32.83
CA PRO A 600 -10.88 8.53 32.73
C PRO A 600 -11.18 9.15 31.37
N ARG A 601 -12.10 8.53 30.60
CA ARG A 601 -12.69 9.21 29.43
C ARG A 601 -13.14 10.60 29.90
N PRO A 602 -12.89 11.68 29.14
CA PRO A 602 -13.41 12.99 29.48
C PRO A 602 -14.94 12.91 29.65
N GLY A 603 -15.37 12.79 30.90
CA GLY A 603 -16.77 12.91 31.25
C GLY A 603 -17.19 14.29 30.80
N ALA A 604 -18.35 14.39 30.13
CA ALA A 604 -18.83 15.68 29.66
C ALA A 604 -18.83 16.64 30.86
N ILE A 605 -17.94 17.62 30.85
CA ILE A 605 -17.89 18.66 31.86
C ILE A 605 -19.24 19.35 31.73
N ALA A 606 -20.14 19.07 32.68
CA ALA A 606 -21.48 19.61 32.65
C ALA A 606 -21.33 21.14 32.61
N ALA A 607 -21.83 21.75 31.54
CA ALA A 607 -21.84 23.20 31.45
C ALA A 607 -22.52 23.72 32.73
N PRO A 608 -21.92 24.70 33.44
CA PRO A 608 -22.55 25.25 34.62
C PRO A 608 -23.97 25.74 34.24
N PRO A 609 -24.97 25.53 35.11
CA PRO A 609 -26.33 25.97 34.82
C PRO A 609 -26.36 27.49 34.59
N PRO A 610 -27.29 27.97 33.73
CA PRO A 610 -27.35 29.35 33.26
C PRO A 610 -27.72 30.37 34.34
#